data_AF-A0AA37PPP7-F1
#
_entry.id   AF-A0AA37PPP7-F1
#
_cell.length_a   1.000
_cell.length_b   1.000
_cell.length_c   1.000
_cell.angle_alpha   90.00
_cell.angle_beta   90.00
_cell.angle_gamma   90.00
#
_symmetry.space_group_name_H-M   'P 1'
#
loop_
_entity.id
_entity.type
_entity.pdbx_description
1 polymer ?
#
loop_
_entity_poly.entity_id
_entity_poly.type
_entity_poly.pdbx_seq_one_letter_code
_entity_poly.pdbx_strand_id
1 'polypeptide(L)'
;MHTQVPKYTPDAHSTANAHEAGSAGMDQLWANRAASSEAAVAQRHLKRLWALPGTQLGVVAWPATRRDRLFGTWHYWWQAHLLDCLVDAQLRDPQPHRHTEINRQVRSHRLRNNFRWTNSYYDDMAWLAIALERAARIAGVERSRALPKLADQFVKAWVPEDGGGIPWRKQDQFFNAPGNGPAGIFLARYGDHLKRAGTNGGLD
;
A
#
# COMPACT_ATOMS: atom_id res chain seq x y z
N MET A 1 15.45 67.08 22.76
CA MET A 1 15.60 65.65 23.09
C MET A 1 14.75 64.85 22.13
N HIS A 2 15.36 64.16 21.16
CA HIS A 2 14.68 63.23 20.25
C HIS A 2 15.17 61.84 20.64
N THR A 3 14.29 61.04 21.24
CA THR A 3 14.59 59.67 21.65
C THR A 3 14.43 58.77 20.43
N GLN A 4 15.52 58.21 19.91
CA GLN A 4 15.46 57.19 18.87
C GLN A 4 14.87 55.90 19.47
N VAL A 5 13.78 55.42 18.88
CA VAL A 5 13.20 54.11 19.20
C VAL A 5 14.02 53.04 18.46
N PRO A 6 14.56 52.02 19.14
CA PRO A 6 15.32 50.97 18.47
C PRO A 6 14.43 50.15 17.52
N LYS A 7 14.84 50.01 16.26
CA LYS A 7 14.21 49.05 15.33
C LYS A 7 14.61 47.64 15.75
N TYR A 8 13.65 46.89 16.31
CA TYR A 8 13.80 45.46 16.54
C TYR A 8 13.92 44.74 15.18
N THR A 9 15.09 44.16 14.92
CA THR A 9 15.29 43.23 13.82
C THR A 9 15.33 41.84 14.44
N PRO A 10 14.34 40.96 14.19
CA PRO A 10 14.39 39.61 14.74
C PRO A 10 15.58 38.86 14.15
N ASP A 11 16.36 38.21 15.00
CA ASP A 11 17.47 37.34 14.59
C ASP A 11 16.95 36.22 13.70
N ALA A 12 17.45 36.15 12.46
CA ALA A 12 17.07 35.12 11.48
C ALA A 12 17.28 33.69 12.00
N HIS A 13 18.24 33.49 12.93
CA HIS A 13 18.49 32.22 13.60
C HIS A 13 17.38 31.84 14.61
N SER A 14 16.74 32.81 15.26
CA SER A 14 15.63 32.58 16.19
C SER A 14 14.36 32.13 15.45
N THR A 15 14.09 32.75 14.29
CA THR A 15 12.96 32.37 13.44
C THR A 15 13.12 30.98 12.81
N ALA A 16 14.34 30.61 12.38
CA ALA A 16 14.59 29.28 11.80
C ALA A 16 14.37 28.16 12.83
N ASN A 17 14.88 28.32 14.06
CA ASN A 17 14.70 27.35 15.15
C ASN A 17 13.22 27.19 15.55
N ALA A 18 12.44 28.27 15.53
CA ALA A 18 11.01 28.21 15.82
C ALA A 18 10.21 27.49 14.72
N HIS A 19 10.59 27.69 13.44
CA HIS A 19 9.99 26.96 12.32
C HIS A 19 10.33 25.46 12.34
N GLU A 20 11.59 25.10 12.63
CA GLU A 20 11.99 23.69 12.77
C GLU A 20 11.31 23.00 13.96
N ALA A 21 11.25 23.66 15.13
CA ALA A 21 10.55 23.14 16.30
C ALA A 21 9.03 22.99 16.04
N GLY A 22 8.43 23.94 15.32
CA GLY A 22 7.03 23.86 14.89
C GLY A 22 6.77 22.72 13.90
N SER A 23 7.69 22.48 12.97
CA SER A 23 7.63 21.37 12.01
C SER A 23 7.76 20.02 12.73
N ALA A 24 8.74 19.87 13.62
CA ALA A 24 8.95 18.64 14.39
C ALA A 24 7.74 18.28 15.27
N GLY A 25 7.12 19.29 15.90
CA GLY A 25 5.89 19.09 16.67
C GLY A 25 4.71 18.64 15.80
N MET A 26 4.60 19.18 14.59
CA MET A 26 3.56 18.80 13.62
C MET A 26 3.78 17.36 13.09
N ASP A 27 5.02 16.99 12.79
CA ASP A 27 5.38 15.64 12.34
C ASP A 27 5.06 14.59 13.41
N GLN A 28 5.37 14.88 14.67
CA GLN A 28 5.02 14.01 15.80
C GLN A 28 3.50 13.86 15.97
N LEU A 29 2.75 14.95 15.81
CA LEU A 29 1.28 14.92 15.85
C LEU A 29 0.71 13.98 14.77
N TRP A 30 1.19 14.09 13.54
CA TRP A 30 0.73 13.23 12.44
C TRP A 30 1.14 11.77 12.62
N ALA A 31 2.35 11.52 13.11
CA ALA A 31 2.79 10.17 13.46
C ALA A 31 1.91 9.53 14.54
N ASN A 32 1.55 10.29 15.57
CA ASN A 32 0.66 9.82 16.65
C ASN A 32 -0.76 9.54 16.14
N ARG A 33 -1.29 10.38 15.25
CA ARG A 33 -2.59 10.14 14.60
C ARG A 33 -2.57 8.88 13.74
N ALA A 34 -1.53 8.70 12.93
CA ALA A 34 -1.37 7.49 12.12
C ALA A 34 -1.28 6.22 12.97
N ALA A 35 -0.51 6.24 14.06
CA ALA A 35 -0.40 5.13 15.00
C ALA A 35 -1.75 4.82 15.70
N SER A 36 -2.52 5.85 16.04
CA SER A 36 -3.86 5.68 16.63
C SER A 36 -4.86 5.05 15.64
N SER A 37 -4.84 5.50 14.38
CA SER A 37 -5.66 4.92 13.30
C SER A 37 -5.29 3.47 13.03
N GLU A 38 -3.99 3.16 12.96
CA GLU A 38 -3.47 1.79 12.82
C GLU A 38 -3.98 0.89 13.95
N ALA A 39 -3.82 1.31 15.22
CA ALA A 39 -4.26 0.55 16.37
C ALA A 39 -5.78 0.27 16.35
N ALA A 40 -6.59 1.28 15.98
CA ALA A 40 -8.03 1.13 15.86
C ALA A 40 -8.42 0.11 14.77
N VAL A 41 -7.78 0.16 13.60
CA VAL A 41 -8.00 -0.80 12.51
C VAL A 41 -7.55 -2.19 12.93
N ALA A 42 -6.35 -2.32 13.51
CA ALA A 42 -5.79 -3.60 13.95
C ALA A 42 -6.69 -4.29 14.97
N GLN A 43 -7.15 -3.56 15.98
CA GLN A 43 -7.99 -4.10 17.05
C GLN A 43 -9.39 -4.52 16.55
N ARG A 44 -10.02 -3.67 15.74
CA ARG A 44 -11.44 -3.84 15.37
C ARG A 44 -11.60 -4.74 14.14
N HIS A 45 -10.73 -4.59 13.15
CA HIS A 45 -10.96 -5.15 11.82
C HIS A 45 -10.07 -6.36 11.48
N LEU A 46 -8.90 -6.54 12.09
CA LEU A 46 -8.07 -7.72 11.76
C LEU A 46 -8.62 -8.98 12.43
N LYS A 47 -8.84 -10.02 11.61
CA LYS A 47 -9.29 -11.36 12.04
C LYS A 47 -8.53 -12.43 11.27
N ARG A 48 -8.33 -13.60 11.89
CA ARG A 48 -7.75 -14.77 11.21
C ARG A 48 -8.70 -15.28 10.14
N LEU A 49 -8.16 -15.65 8.98
CA LEU A 49 -8.92 -16.29 7.92
C LEU A 49 -9.29 -17.71 8.37
N TRP A 50 -10.57 -17.96 8.62
CA TRP A 50 -11.11 -19.27 9.02
C TRP A 50 -10.38 -19.90 10.21
N ALA A 51 -10.01 -19.07 11.19
CA ALA A 51 -9.22 -19.44 12.37
C ALA A 51 -7.81 -20.02 12.09
N LEU A 52 -7.34 -20.01 10.84
CA LEU A 52 -6.05 -20.58 10.46
C LEU A 52 -4.88 -19.77 11.06
N PRO A 53 -3.89 -20.42 11.69
CA PRO A 53 -2.72 -19.74 12.23
C PRO A 53 -1.89 -19.11 11.12
N GLY A 54 -1.20 -18.01 11.43
CA GLY A 54 -0.38 -17.29 10.45
C GLY A 54 -1.18 -16.61 9.34
N THR A 55 -2.48 -16.35 9.56
CA THR A 55 -3.33 -15.60 8.63
C THR A 55 -3.94 -14.38 9.31
N GLN A 56 -4.21 -13.34 8.52
CA GLN A 56 -5.07 -12.22 8.88
C GLN A 56 -5.68 -11.60 7.64
N LEU A 57 -6.89 -11.08 7.78
CA LEU A 57 -7.59 -10.24 6.81
C LEU A 57 -8.43 -9.21 7.57
N GLY A 58 -8.80 -8.13 6.90
CA GLY A 58 -9.70 -7.11 7.43
C GLY A 58 -11.18 -7.46 7.24
N VAL A 59 -11.98 -7.39 8.30
CA VAL A 59 -13.45 -7.39 8.20
C VAL A 59 -13.96 -5.98 7.96
N VAL A 60 -15.08 -5.84 7.26
CA VAL A 60 -15.57 -4.54 6.78
C VAL A 60 -16.42 -3.75 7.78
N ALA A 61 -16.91 -4.40 8.82
CA ALA A 61 -17.83 -3.80 9.79
C ALA A 61 -17.31 -3.94 11.24
N TRP A 62 -17.71 -3.00 12.09
CA TRP A 62 -17.50 -3.04 13.53
C TRP A 62 -18.80 -2.66 14.28
N PRO A 63 -19.33 -3.51 15.17
CA PRO A 63 -18.86 -4.86 15.48
C PRO A 63 -19.10 -5.82 14.31
N ALA A 64 -18.13 -6.69 14.04
CA ALA A 64 -18.21 -7.63 12.93
C ALA A 64 -19.20 -8.75 13.19
N THR A 65 -20.08 -9.03 12.22
CA THR A 65 -21.04 -10.14 12.25
C THR A 65 -20.33 -11.48 12.02
N ARG A 66 -21.06 -12.59 12.18
CA ARG A 66 -20.53 -13.94 11.89
C ARG A 66 -20.17 -14.10 10.41
N ARG A 67 -20.96 -13.52 9.50
CA ARG A 67 -20.70 -13.54 8.06
C ARG A 67 -19.42 -12.81 7.69
N ASP A 68 -19.16 -11.66 8.35
CA ASP A 68 -17.93 -10.89 8.13
C ASP A 68 -16.70 -11.67 8.58
N ARG A 69 -16.75 -12.27 9.78
CA ARG A 69 -15.63 -13.06 10.34
C ARG A 69 -15.30 -14.33 9.54
N LEU A 70 -16.30 -14.88 8.84
CA LEU A 70 -16.11 -16.00 7.92
C LEU A 70 -15.67 -15.55 6.52
N PHE A 71 -15.54 -14.24 6.28
CA PHE A 71 -15.23 -13.64 4.98
C PHE A 71 -16.22 -14.11 3.90
N GLY A 72 -17.51 -14.10 4.22
CA GLY A 72 -18.57 -14.54 3.31
C GLY A 72 -18.68 -13.70 2.04
N THR A 73 -18.26 -12.43 2.10
CA THR A 73 -18.04 -11.57 0.94
C THR A 73 -16.54 -11.31 0.79
N TRP A 74 -16.04 -11.33 -0.46
CA TRP A 74 -14.63 -11.12 -0.74
C TRP A 74 -14.37 -9.73 -1.34
N HIS A 75 -13.84 -8.83 -0.51
CA HIS A 75 -13.47 -7.48 -0.93
C HIS A 75 -11.98 -7.43 -1.31
N TYR A 76 -11.65 -7.98 -2.48
CA TYR A 76 -10.27 -8.16 -2.95
C TYR A 76 -9.45 -6.86 -2.86
N TRP A 77 -9.91 -5.77 -3.46
CA TRP A 77 -9.14 -4.52 -3.49
C TRP A 77 -9.07 -3.81 -2.13
N TRP A 78 -10.05 -4.01 -1.23
CA TRP A 78 -9.97 -3.47 0.14
C TRP A 78 -8.85 -4.13 0.92
N GLN A 79 -8.62 -5.43 0.70
CA GLN A 79 -7.50 -6.13 1.33
C GLN A 79 -6.15 -5.69 0.77
N ALA A 80 -6.09 -5.26 -0.50
CA ALA A 80 -4.91 -4.66 -1.08
C ALA A 80 -4.60 -3.29 -0.45
N HIS A 81 -5.60 -2.43 -0.26
CA HIS A 81 -5.40 -1.16 0.45
C HIS A 81 -5.03 -1.36 1.93
N LEU A 82 -5.63 -2.37 2.60
CA LEU A 82 -5.21 -2.72 3.95
C LEU A 82 -3.73 -3.13 3.99
N LEU A 83 -3.26 -3.90 3.01
CA LEU A 83 -1.84 -4.22 2.87
C LEU A 83 -1.00 -2.95 2.71
N ASP A 84 -1.41 -2.00 1.88
CA ASP A 84 -0.72 -0.71 1.73
C ASP A 84 -0.63 0.07 3.05
N CYS A 85 -1.71 0.12 3.84
CA CYS A 85 -1.69 0.78 5.15
C CYS A 85 -0.74 0.08 6.15
N LEU A 86 -0.65 -1.25 6.11
CA LEU A 86 0.32 -2.00 6.92
C LEU A 86 1.77 -1.68 6.50
N VAL A 87 2.00 -1.53 5.19
CA VAL A 87 3.31 -1.11 4.65
C VAL A 87 3.62 0.34 5.05
N ASP A 88 2.65 1.25 5.04
CA ASP A 88 2.81 2.63 5.50
C ASP A 88 3.22 2.68 6.98
N ALA A 89 2.58 1.86 7.82
CA ALA A 89 2.93 1.76 9.23
C ALA A 89 4.36 1.24 9.43
N GLN A 90 4.76 0.21 8.66
CA GLN A 90 6.13 -0.32 8.67
C GLN A 90 7.16 0.68 8.16
N LEU A 91 6.82 1.48 7.14
CA LEU A 91 7.70 2.53 6.62
C LEU A 91 7.93 3.63 7.65
N ARG A 92 6.85 4.07 8.33
CA ARG A 92 6.89 5.14 9.31
C ARG A 92 7.72 4.77 10.54
N ASP A 93 7.58 3.53 11.02
CA ASP A 93 8.26 3.04 12.22
C ASP A 93 8.47 1.51 12.06
N PRO A 94 9.64 1.05 11.60
CA PRO A 94 9.88 -0.35 11.32
C PRO A 94 9.83 -1.22 12.57
N GLN A 95 8.92 -2.21 12.60
CA GLN A 95 8.74 -3.09 13.75
C GLN A 95 8.60 -4.56 13.33
N PRO A 96 9.20 -5.54 14.05
CA PRO A 96 9.11 -6.96 13.68
C PRO A 96 7.67 -7.50 13.58
N HIS A 97 6.77 -6.99 14.42
CA HIS A 97 5.37 -7.40 14.41
C HIS A 97 4.62 -6.89 13.16
N ARG A 98 4.87 -5.63 12.72
CA ARG A 98 4.31 -5.07 11.49
C ARG A 98 4.77 -5.83 10.26
N HIS A 99 6.06 -6.18 10.18
CA HIS A 99 6.57 -7.08 9.13
C HIS A 99 5.83 -8.44 9.11
N THR A 100 5.59 -9.01 10.29
CA THR A 100 4.82 -10.27 10.42
C THR A 100 3.38 -10.10 9.92
N GLU A 101 2.72 -8.99 10.24
CA GLU A 101 1.36 -8.68 9.79
C GLU A 101 1.27 -8.50 8.27
N ILE A 102 2.22 -7.81 7.66
CA ILE A 102 2.34 -7.69 6.20
C ILE A 102 2.44 -9.09 5.56
N ASN A 103 3.31 -9.96 6.09
CA ASN A 103 3.47 -11.32 5.58
C ASN A 103 2.18 -12.15 5.71
N ARG A 104 1.50 -12.05 6.86
CA ARG A 104 0.19 -12.69 7.10
C ARG A 104 -0.88 -12.17 6.15
N GLN A 105 -0.95 -10.87 5.91
CA GLN A 105 -1.92 -10.25 4.99
C GLN A 105 -1.70 -10.76 3.55
N VAL A 106 -0.46 -10.73 3.07
CA VAL A 106 -0.08 -11.25 1.74
C VAL A 106 -0.43 -12.73 1.59
N ARG A 107 -0.12 -13.55 2.61
CA ARG A 107 -0.46 -14.98 2.62
C ARG A 107 -1.97 -15.21 2.56
N SER A 108 -2.72 -14.51 3.39
CA SER A 108 -4.17 -14.70 3.52
C SER A 108 -4.92 -14.22 2.27
N HIS A 109 -4.45 -13.14 1.64
CA HIS A 109 -5.03 -12.66 0.38
C HIS A 109 -5.00 -13.74 -0.69
N ARG A 110 -3.82 -14.36 -0.88
CA ARG A 110 -3.66 -15.47 -1.82
C ARG A 110 -4.53 -16.66 -1.44
N LEU A 111 -4.55 -17.03 -0.16
CA LEU A 111 -5.30 -18.19 0.34
C LEU A 111 -6.81 -18.01 0.12
N ARG A 112 -7.36 -16.85 0.52
CA ARG A 112 -8.78 -16.53 0.36
C ARG A 112 -9.20 -16.39 -1.11
N ASN A 113 -8.25 -16.05 -1.98
CA ASN A 113 -8.42 -16.03 -3.43
C ASN A 113 -8.03 -17.36 -4.11
N ASN A 114 -8.27 -18.51 -3.44
CA ASN A 114 -8.04 -19.85 -3.99
C ASN A 114 -6.61 -20.08 -4.51
N PHE A 115 -5.62 -19.62 -3.75
CA PHE A 115 -4.19 -19.68 -4.07
C PHE A 115 -3.76 -18.90 -5.33
N ARG A 116 -4.62 -18.01 -5.85
CA ARG A 116 -4.37 -17.18 -7.04
C ARG A 116 -4.11 -15.73 -6.67
N TRP A 117 -3.34 -15.05 -7.50
CA TRP A 117 -3.14 -13.58 -7.46
C TRP A 117 -4.00 -12.83 -8.47
N THR A 118 -4.66 -13.54 -9.38
CA THR A 118 -5.42 -12.94 -10.47
C THR A 118 -6.90 -12.89 -10.13
N ASN A 119 -7.59 -11.89 -10.63
CA ASN A 119 -9.04 -11.72 -10.58
C ASN A 119 -9.58 -11.48 -12.01
N SER A 120 -10.91 -11.41 -12.16
CA SER A 120 -11.57 -11.01 -13.40
C SER A 120 -11.56 -9.50 -13.63
N TYR A 121 -11.34 -8.73 -12.57
CA TYR A 121 -11.29 -7.27 -12.58
C TYR A 121 -9.84 -6.77 -12.59
N TYR A 122 -9.48 -5.91 -13.55
CA TYR A 122 -8.11 -5.43 -13.73
C TYR A 122 -7.73 -4.35 -12.72
N ASP A 123 -8.67 -3.50 -12.33
CA ASP A 123 -8.50 -2.51 -11.25
C ASP A 123 -8.17 -3.19 -9.92
N ASP A 124 -8.92 -4.23 -9.54
CA ASP A 124 -8.63 -5.06 -8.36
C ASP A 124 -7.20 -5.58 -8.40
N MET A 125 -6.80 -6.19 -9.53
CA MET A 125 -5.45 -6.73 -9.71
C MET A 125 -4.39 -5.63 -9.62
N ALA A 126 -4.65 -4.43 -10.16
CA ALA A 126 -3.71 -3.33 -10.17
C ALA A 126 -3.47 -2.78 -8.76
N TRP A 127 -4.51 -2.66 -7.94
CA TRP A 127 -4.36 -2.30 -6.53
C TRP A 127 -3.50 -3.31 -5.76
N LEU A 128 -3.72 -4.61 -5.97
CA LEU A 128 -2.85 -5.61 -5.34
C LEU A 128 -1.41 -5.52 -5.86
N ALA A 129 -1.21 -5.28 -7.15
CA ALA A 129 0.12 -5.22 -7.75
C ALA A 129 0.95 -4.09 -7.12
N ILE A 130 0.37 -2.90 -6.92
CA ILE A 130 1.02 -1.80 -6.21
C ILE A 130 1.35 -2.20 -4.77
N ALA A 131 0.37 -2.74 -4.03
CA ALA A 131 0.57 -3.08 -2.62
C ALA A 131 1.66 -4.16 -2.43
N LEU A 132 1.71 -5.17 -3.32
CA LEU A 132 2.75 -6.20 -3.31
C LEU A 132 4.12 -5.66 -3.72
N GLU A 133 4.19 -4.75 -4.70
CA GLU A 133 5.43 -4.08 -5.09
C GLU A 133 6.01 -3.31 -3.89
N ARG A 134 5.16 -2.54 -3.20
CA ARG A 134 5.56 -1.80 -2.01
C ARG A 134 5.97 -2.72 -0.87
N ALA A 135 5.23 -3.81 -0.62
CA ALA A 135 5.58 -4.79 0.40
C ALA A 135 6.96 -5.43 0.15
N ALA A 136 7.28 -5.76 -1.11
CA ALA A 136 8.59 -6.28 -1.48
C ALA A 136 9.69 -5.22 -1.29
N ARG A 137 9.48 -4.01 -1.81
CA ARG A 137 10.50 -2.94 -1.80
C ARG A 137 10.77 -2.34 -0.42
N ILE A 138 9.74 -2.17 0.41
CA ILE A 138 9.84 -1.49 1.71
C ILE A 138 10.04 -2.48 2.85
N ALA A 139 9.32 -3.60 2.82
CA ALA A 139 9.32 -4.55 3.92
C ALA A 139 10.05 -5.87 3.59
N GLY A 140 10.58 -6.06 2.38
CA GLY A 140 11.22 -7.32 1.98
C GLY A 140 10.25 -8.51 1.89
N VAL A 141 8.93 -8.27 1.93
CA VAL A 141 7.92 -9.33 1.85
C VAL A 141 7.60 -9.61 0.39
N GLU A 142 8.41 -10.48 -0.22
CA GLU A 142 8.26 -10.84 -1.62
C GLU A 142 7.53 -12.17 -1.84
N ARG A 143 6.83 -12.25 -2.98
CA ARG A 143 6.33 -13.47 -3.60
C ARG A 143 6.81 -13.47 -5.04
N SER A 144 7.90 -14.19 -5.32
CA SER A 144 8.62 -14.15 -6.61
C SER A 144 7.74 -14.33 -7.86
N ARG A 145 6.62 -15.07 -7.75
CA ARG A 145 5.68 -15.30 -8.86
C ARG A 145 4.50 -14.34 -8.93
N ALA A 146 4.35 -13.40 -7.99
CA ALA A 146 3.17 -12.55 -7.92
C ALA A 146 3.26 -11.36 -8.88
N LEU A 147 4.31 -10.53 -8.75
CA LEU A 147 4.48 -9.33 -9.57
C LEU A 147 4.65 -9.64 -11.07
N PRO A 148 5.48 -10.61 -11.50
CA PRO A 148 5.58 -10.96 -12.92
C PRO A 148 4.22 -11.42 -13.50
N LYS A 149 3.45 -12.18 -12.71
CA LYS A 149 2.14 -12.67 -13.14
C LYS A 149 1.11 -11.54 -13.29
N LEU A 150 1.14 -10.54 -12.40
CA LEU A 150 0.25 -9.38 -12.48
C LEU A 150 0.65 -8.46 -13.64
N ALA A 151 1.95 -8.21 -13.82
CA ALA A 151 2.47 -7.46 -14.97
C ALA A 151 2.03 -8.07 -16.30
N ASP A 152 2.15 -9.39 -16.43
CA ASP A 152 1.69 -10.13 -17.62
C ASP A 152 0.20 -9.93 -17.90
N GLN A 153 -0.65 -9.85 -16.86
CA GLN A 153 -2.08 -9.57 -17.06
C GLN A 153 -2.31 -8.18 -17.67
N PHE A 154 -1.60 -7.15 -17.22
CA PHE A 154 -1.81 -5.78 -17.69
C PHE A 154 -1.27 -5.58 -19.11
N VAL A 155 -0.07 -6.10 -19.39
CA VAL A 155 0.55 -5.98 -20.72
C VAL A 155 -0.28 -6.69 -21.79
N LYS A 156 -0.80 -7.88 -21.49
CA LYS A 156 -1.65 -8.64 -22.44
C LYS A 156 -3.06 -8.07 -22.60
N ALA A 157 -3.53 -7.30 -21.62
CA ALA A 157 -4.85 -6.71 -21.65
C ALA A 157 -4.89 -5.35 -22.37
N TRP A 158 -3.73 -4.77 -22.65
CA TRP A 158 -3.64 -3.52 -23.40
C TRP A 158 -4.15 -3.71 -24.83
N VAL A 159 -5.00 -2.79 -25.29
CA VAL A 159 -5.67 -2.86 -26.60
C VAL A 159 -5.25 -1.68 -27.49
N PRO A 160 -4.12 -1.78 -28.24
CA PRO A 160 -3.64 -0.69 -29.10
C PRO A 160 -4.63 -0.24 -30.17
N GLU A 161 -5.38 -1.19 -30.74
CA GLU A 161 -6.33 -0.98 -31.83
C GLU A 161 -7.50 -0.06 -31.46
N ASP A 162 -7.86 0.00 -30.17
CA ASP A 162 -8.94 0.85 -29.64
C ASP A 162 -8.41 2.19 -29.08
N GLY A 163 -7.21 2.60 -29.49
CA GLY A 163 -6.54 3.81 -28.98
C GLY A 163 -5.76 3.58 -27.67
N GLY A 164 -5.62 2.32 -27.25
CA GLY A 164 -4.96 1.93 -26.03
C GLY A 164 -5.92 1.78 -24.85
N GLY A 165 -5.40 1.19 -23.78
CA GLY A 165 -6.11 1.02 -22.51
C GLY A 165 -6.21 -0.43 -22.08
N ILE A 166 -6.38 -0.61 -20.78
CA ILE A 166 -6.73 -1.87 -20.13
C ILE A 166 -8.23 -1.82 -19.83
N PRO A 167 -9.03 -2.81 -20.28
CA PRO A 167 -10.44 -2.91 -19.94
C PRO A 167 -10.65 -3.04 -18.43
N TRP A 168 -11.85 -2.71 -17.95
CA TRP A 168 -12.18 -2.83 -16.53
C TRP A 168 -12.16 -4.28 -16.04
N ARG A 169 -12.74 -5.20 -16.81
CA ARG A 169 -12.77 -6.64 -16.52
C ARG A 169 -12.48 -7.45 -17.77
N LYS A 170 -12.11 -8.71 -17.58
CA LYS A 170 -11.88 -9.66 -18.67
C LYS A 170 -13.14 -9.80 -19.52
N GLN A 171 -12.96 -9.86 -20.85
CA GLN A 171 -14.04 -9.99 -21.85
C GLN A 171 -14.98 -8.78 -21.91
N ASP A 172 -14.55 -7.62 -21.42
CA ASP A 172 -15.27 -6.35 -21.53
C ASP A 172 -14.60 -5.42 -22.55
N GLN A 173 -15.33 -4.41 -23.02
CA GLN A 173 -14.87 -3.34 -23.90
C GLN A 173 -14.99 -1.96 -23.24
N PHE A 174 -15.27 -1.94 -21.93
CA PHE A 174 -15.30 -0.73 -21.13
C PHE A 174 -13.93 -0.46 -20.50
N PHE A 175 -13.34 0.71 -20.79
CA PHE A 175 -12.06 1.16 -20.25
C PHE A 175 -12.29 2.20 -19.14
N ASN A 176 -11.55 2.10 -18.03
CA ASN A 176 -11.74 3.01 -16.91
C ASN A 176 -10.41 3.49 -16.29
N ALA A 177 -10.45 4.65 -15.64
CA ALA A 177 -9.29 5.21 -14.95
C ALA A 177 -8.77 4.30 -13.81
N PRO A 178 -9.61 3.64 -12.99
CA PRO A 178 -9.14 2.72 -11.94
C PRO A 178 -8.40 1.48 -12.44
N GLY A 179 -8.67 1.01 -13.66
CA GLY A 179 -7.90 -0.08 -14.28
C GLY A 179 -6.57 0.40 -14.86
N ASN A 180 -6.55 1.60 -15.44
CA ASN A 180 -5.40 2.11 -16.20
C ASN A 180 -4.37 2.85 -15.35
N GLY A 181 -4.80 3.77 -14.48
CA GLY A 181 -3.91 4.58 -13.66
C GLY A 181 -3.05 3.72 -12.72
N PRO A 182 -3.66 2.88 -11.87
CA PRO A 182 -2.93 1.98 -10.99
C PRO A 182 -2.04 0.97 -11.73
N ALA A 183 -2.49 0.41 -12.85
CA ALA A 183 -1.66 -0.49 -13.67
C ALA A 183 -0.43 0.24 -14.23
N GLY A 184 -0.60 1.47 -14.72
CA GLY A 184 0.50 2.32 -15.18
C GLY A 184 1.50 2.64 -14.05
N ILE A 185 1.02 3.01 -12.87
CA ILE A 185 1.87 3.24 -11.68
C ILE A 185 2.68 2.00 -11.35
N PHE A 186 2.03 0.83 -11.31
CA PHE A 186 2.69 -0.43 -11.03
C PHE A 186 3.75 -0.76 -12.09
N LEU A 187 3.41 -0.71 -13.38
CA LEU A 187 4.33 -1.06 -14.47
C LEU A 187 5.55 -0.13 -14.52
N ALA A 188 5.36 1.17 -14.28
CA ALA A 188 6.45 2.13 -14.19
C ALA A 188 7.44 1.78 -13.05
N ARG A 189 6.94 1.42 -11.87
CA ARG A 189 7.78 1.04 -10.73
C ARG A 189 8.44 -0.33 -10.90
N TYR A 190 7.70 -1.30 -11.45
CA TYR A 190 8.18 -2.67 -11.61
C TYR A 190 9.33 -2.76 -12.61
N GLY A 191 9.27 -2.00 -13.71
CA GLY A 191 10.38 -1.92 -14.66
C GLY A 191 11.69 -1.42 -14.02
N ASP A 192 11.61 -0.40 -13.17
CA ASP A 192 12.78 0.09 -12.43
C ASP A 192 13.29 -0.90 -11.38
N HIS A 193 12.40 -1.67 -10.76
CA HIS A 193 12.78 -2.73 -9.83
C HIS A 193 13.61 -3.82 -10.52
N LEU A 194 13.20 -4.26 -11.71
CA LEU A 194 13.96 -5.23 -12.51
C LEU A 194 15.36 -4.71 -12.88
N LYS A 195 15.47 -3.43 -13.25
CA LYS A 195 16.78 -2.81 -13.55
C LYS A 195 17.70 -2.81 -12.33
N ARG A 196 17.22 -2.41 -11.15
CA ARG A 196 18.01 -2.40 -9.91
C ARG A 196 18.46 -3.80 -9.50
N ALA A 197 17.60 -4.81 -9.64
CA ALA A 197 17.97 -6.20 -9.37
C ALA A 197 19.05 -6.71 -10.34
N GLY A 198 19.00 -6.31 -11.62
CA GLY A 198 20.04 -6.63 -12.61
C GLY A 198 21.39 -5.95 -12.35
N THR A 199 21.40 -4.73 -11.79
CA THR A 199 22.65 -4.03 -11.42
C THR A 199 23.31 -4.61 -10.17
N ASN A 200 22.52 -5.15 -9.21
CA ASN A 200 23.05 -5.76 -7.98
C ASN A 200 23.46 -7.24 -8.13
N GLY A 201 23.19 -7.88 -9.27
CA GLY A 201 23.57 -9.27 -9.55
C GLY A 201 24.89 -9.45 -10.31
N GLY A 202 25.64 -8.36 -10.52
CA GLY A 202 26.91 -8.33 -11.26
C GLY A 202 28.12 -8.09 -10.37
N LEU A 203 28.25 -8.84 -9.27
CA LEU A 203 29.49 -9.00 -8.51
C LEU A 203 29.48 -10.41 -7.92
N ASP A 204 30.07 -11.34 -8.68
CA ASP A 204 30.94 -12.46 -8.28
C ASP A 204 31.15 -13.40 -9.49
#